data_AF-A0A257VMC4-F1
#
_entry.id   AF-A0A257VMC4-F1
#
_cell.length_a   1.000
_cell.length_b   1.000
_cell.length_c   1.000
_cell.angle_alpha   90.00
_cell.angle_beta   90.00
_cell.angle_gamma   90.00
#
_symmetry.space_group_name_H-M   'P 1'
#
loop_
_entity.id
_entity.type
_entity.pdbx_description
1 polymer ?
#
loop_
_entity_poly.entity_id
_entity_poly.type
_entity_poly.pdbx_seq_one_letter_code
_entity_poly.pdbx_strand_id
1 'polypeptide(L)' 'MLPLEGRIPVGSPVVREGTLWMGCQNGEVLAVDRQTGRETQQALLPQSLSLGLMTIGDALWGIACDGTLYRLPTPVGGQP' A
#
# COMPACT_ATOMS: atom_id res chain seq x y z
N MET A 1 -9.06 15.48 -0.33
CA MET A 1 -9.91 14.27 -0.30
C MET A 1 -9.55 13.45 -1.54
N LEU A 2 -9.14 12.19 -1.39
CA LEU A 2 -8.81 11.29 -2.51
C LEU A 2 -9.97 10.30 -2.70
N PRO A 3 -10.73 10.36 -3.80
CA PRO A 3 -11.73 9.34 -4.10
C PRO A 3 -11.04 8.03 -4.47
N LEU A 4 -11.53 6.91 -3.92
CA LEU A 4 -10.94 5.59 -4.17
C LEU A 4 -11.61 4.82 -5.30
N GLU A 5 -12.57 5.41 -6.02
CA GLU A 5 -13.15 4.86 -7.26
C GLU A 5 -13.58 3.39 -7.18
N GLY A 6 -14.21 3.00 -6.06
CA GLY A 6 -14.68 1.62 -5.86
C GLY A 6 -13.63 0.65 -5.32
N ARG A 7 -12.39 1.10 -5.10
CA ARG A 7 -11.36 0.34 -4.38
C ARG A 7 -11.75 0.24 -2.89
N ILE A 8 -11.63 -0.96 -2.33
CA ILE A 8 -11.99 -1.26 -0.94
C ILE A 8 -10.70 -1.43 -0.12
N PRO A 9 -10.32 -0.45 0.73
CA PRO A 9 -9.14 -0.58 1.59
C PRO A 9 -9.31 -1.71 2.60
N VAL A 10 -8.22 -2.41 2.89
CA VAL A 10 -8.17 -3.44 3.92
C VAL A 10 -7.11 -3.10 4.98
N GLY A 11 -7.45 -3.38 6.23
CA GLY A 11 -6.59 -3.12 7.40
C GLY A 11 -6.23 -1.65 7.60
N SER A 12 -5.08 -1.41 8.23
CA SER A 12 -4.61 -0.06 8.54
C SER A 12 -3.68 0.47 7.45
N PRO A 13 -3.73 1.78 7.12
CA PRO A 13 -2.71 2.40 6.28
C PRO A 13 -1.36 2.40 6.99
N VAL A 14 -0.29 2.38 6.20
CA VAL A 14 1.09 2.50 6.68
C VAL A 14 1.66 3.83 6.26
N VAL A 15 2.19 4.61 7.19
CA VAL A 15 2.81 5.91 6.90
C VAL A 15 4.31 5.82 7.10
N ARG A 16 5.09 6.12 6.05
CA ARG A 16 6.55 6.14 6.09
C ARG A 16 7.12 7.20 5.14
N GLU A 17 8.11 7.95 5.62
CA GLU A 17 8.89 8.90 4.78
C GLU A 17 8.05 9.89 3.97
N GLY A 18 6.89 10.30 4.51
CA GLY A 18 6.00 11.26 3.83
C GLY A 18 5.02 10.61 2.84
N THR A 19 5.03 9.29 2.69
CA THR A 19 4.08 8.54 1.87
C THR A 19 3.16 7.69 2.75
N LEU A 20 1.87 7.71 2.43
CA LEU A 20 0.85 6.85 3.01
C LEU A 20 0.58 5.70 2.04
N TRP A 21 0.66 4.47 2.55
CA TRP A 21 0.44 3.24 1.80
C TRP A 21 -0.83 2.56 2.27
N MET A 22 -1.65 2.08 1.34
CA MET A 22 -2.87 1.33 1.62
C MET A 22 -2.98 0.10 0.73
N GLY A 23 -3.32 -1.03 1.33
CA GLY A 23 -3.73 -2.22 0.59
C GLY A 23 -5.23 -2.22 0.34
N CYS A 24 -5.64 -2.75 -0.80
CA CYS A 24 -7.03 -2.92 -1.22
C CYS A 24 -7.37 -4.40 -1.37
N GLN A 25 -8.65 -4.74 -1.20
CA GLN A 25 -9.15 -6.11 -1.26
C GLN A 25 -8.87 -6.80 -2.61
N ASN A 26 -8.79 -6.05 -3.70
CA ASN A 26 -8.46 -6.56 -5.04
C ASN A 26 -6.96 -6.79 -5.26
N GLY A 27 -6.11 -6.61 -4.23
CA GLY A 27 -4.66 -6.75 -4.35
C GLY A 27 -3.94 -5.46 -4.76
N GLU A 28 -4.66 -4.37 -5.02
CA GLU A 28 -4.01 -3.08 -5.26
C GLU A 28 -3.34 -2.55 -4.00
N VAL A 29 -2.16 -1.98 -4.16
CA VAL A 29 -1.43 -1.24 -3.13
C VAL A 29 -1.22 0.16 -3.64
N LEU A 30 -1.81 1.12 -2.93
CA LEU A 30 -1.79 2.54 -3.26
C LEU A 30 -0.73 3.25 -2.43
N ALA A 31 -0.01 4.16 -3.06
CA ALA A 31 0.89 5.11 -2.43
C ALA A 31 0.31 6.51 -2.60
N VAL A 32 0.25 7.28 -1.53
CA VAL A 32 -0.32 8.62 -1.50
C VAL A 32 0.68 9.56 -0.84
N ASP A 33 0.99 10.67 -1.49
CA ASP A 33 1.79 11.73 -0.89
C ASP A 33 1.02 12.33 0.30
N ARG A 34 1.62 12.30 1.49
CA ARG A 34 0.95 12.72 2.73
C ARG A 34 0.67 14.22 2.76
N GLN A 35 1.44 15.04 2.05
CA GLN A 35 1.29 16.50 2.08
C GLN A 35 0.16 16.97 1.17
N THR A 36 0.09 16.41 -0.03
CA THR A 36 -0.83 16.81 -1.10
C THR A 36 -2.09 15.94 -1.14
N GLY A 37 -2.03 14.74 -0.54
CA GLY A 37 -3.12 13.76 -0.59
C GLY A 37 -3.33 13.16 -1.98
N ARG A 38 -2.33 13.28 -2.88
CA ARG A 38 -2.39 12.74 -4.24
C ARG A 38 -1.79 11.36 -4.30
N GLU A 39 -2.44 10.47 -5.04
CA GLU A 39 -1.89 9.16 -5.38
C GLU A 39 -0.61 9.34 -6.19
N THR A 40 0.48 8.72 -5.74
CA THR A 40 1.80 8.81 -6.36
C THR A 40 2.17 7.55 -7.11
N GLN A 41 1.81 6.38 -6.57
CA GLN A 41 2.16 5.08 -7.15
C GLN A 41 1.10 4.02 -6.84
N GLN A 42 1.08 3.00 -7.68
CA GLN A 42 0.22 1.84 -7.54
C GLN A 42 1.02 0.57 -7.86
N ALA A 43 0.84 -0.46 -7.04
CA ALA A 43 1.26 -1.82 -7.36
C ALA A 43 0.04 -2.74 -7.34
N LEU A 44 -0.01 -3.71 -8.26
CA LEU A 44 -1.07 -4.73 -8.27
C LEU A 44 -0.46 -6.07 -7.87
N LEU A 45 -0.92 -6.61 -6.75
CA LEU A 45 -0.55 -7.94 -6.31
C LEU A 45 -1.43 -8.98 -7.04
N PRO A 46 -0.91 -10.19 -7.33
CA PRO A 46 -1.67 -11.23 -8.01
C PRO A 46 -2.87 -11.75 -7.23
N GLN A 47 -2.94 -11.51 -5.91
CA GLN A 47 -3.96 -12.04 -5.03
C GLN A 47 -4.55 -10.95 -4.14
N SER A 48 -5.80 -11.17 -3.77
CA SER A 48 -6.54 -10.33 -2.84
C SER A 48 -5.87 -10.28 -1.48
N LEU A 49 -5.68 -9.06 -0.95
CA LEU A 49 -5.19 -8.87 0.40
C LEU A 49 -6.29 -9.23 1.40
N SER A 50 -5.93 -10.06 2.39
CA SER A 50 -6.83 -10.44 3.49
C SER A 50 -6.70 -9.49 4.68
N LEU A 51 -5.55 -8.85 4.80
CA LEU A 51 -5.19 -7.92 5.87
C LEU A 51 -4.55 -6.66 5.26
N GLY A 52 -4.34 -5.65 6.09
CA GLY A 52 -3.61 -4.45 5.70
C GLY A 52 -2.13 -4.69 5.49
N LEU A 53 -1.44 -3.63 5.07
CA LEU A 53 0.01 -3.64 4.94
C LEU A 53 0.66 -3.46 6.31
N MET A 54 1.89 -3.96 6.44
CA MET A 54 2.73 -3.76 7.62
C MET A 54 4.17 -3.46 7.20
N THR A 55 4.86 -2.63 7.98
CA THR A 55 6.29 -2.39 7.76
C THR A 55 7.10 -3.36 8.61
N ILE A 56 8.00 -4.09 7.97
CA ILE A 56 9.02 -4.90 8.66
C ILE A 56 10.37 -4.54 8.05
N GLY A 57 11.22 -3.89 8.84
CA GLY A 57 12.52 -3.39 8.39
C GLY A 57 12.38 -2.32 7.31
N ASP A 58 12.90 -2.61 6.12
CA ASP A 58 12.96 -1.73 4.95
C ASP A 58 11.87 -2.00 3.91
N ALA A 59 10.88 -2.84 4.24
CA ALA A 59 9.88 -3.28 3.28
C ALA A 59 8.46 -3.24 3.85
N LEU A 60 7.52 -3.08 2.93
CA LEU A 60 6.11 -3.32 3.19
C LEU A 60 5.80 -4.79 2.94
N TRP A 61 4.95 -5.33 3.81
CA TRP A 61 4.49 -6.71 3.72
C TRP A 61 2.96 -6.71 3.66
N GLY A 62 2.43 -7.50 2.72
CA GLY A 62 1.00 -7.76 2.59
C GLY A 62 0.72 -9.25 2.68
N ILE A 63 -0.37 -9.61 3.37
CA ILE A 63 -0.83 -11.01 3.50
C ILE A 63 -2.07 -11.18 2.62
N ALA A 64 -1.98 -12.08 1.65
CA ALA A 64 -3.11 -12.43 0.79
C ALA A 64 -3.98 -13.54 1.37
N CYS A 65 -5.20 -13.65 0.85
CA CYS A 65 -6.20 -14.63 1.31
C CYS A 65 -5.81 -16.10 1.04
N ASP A 66 -4.88 -16.35 0.13
CA ASP A 66 -4.33 -17.66 -0.20
C ASP A 66 -3.17 -18.08 0.75
N GLY A 67 -2.83 -17.24 1.73
CA GLY A 67 -1.70 -17.46 2.63
C GLY A 67 -0.35 -16.97 2.08
N THR A 68 -0.34 -16.31 0.92
CA THR A 68 0.89 -15.74 0.34
C THR A 68 1.30 -14.45 1.06
N LEU A 69 2.60 -14.35 1.38
CA LEU A 69 3.24 -13.12 1.85
C LEU A 69 3.91 -12.40 0.68
N TYR A 70 3.50 -11.15 0.43
CA TYR A 70 4.13 -10.28 -0.56
C TYR A 70 5.05 -9.29 0.13
N ARG A 71 6.33 -9.28 -0.27
CA ARG A 71 7.29 -8.23 0.11
C ARG A 71 7.33 -7.18 -0.99
N LEU A 72 6.97 -5.96 -0.65
CA LEU A 72 7.06 -4.78 -1.51
C LEU A 72 8.23 -3.93 -1.02
N PRO A 73 9.19 -3.56 -1.90
CA PRO A 73 10.17 -2.55 -1.53
C PRO A 73 9.41 -1.26 -1.22
N THR A 74 9.69 -0.62 -0.08
CA THR A 74 9.29 0.78 0.05
C THR A 74 10.18 1.55 -0.91
N PRO A 75 9.63 2.27 -1.91
CA PRO A 75 10.42 3.23 -2.64
C PRO A 75 11.04 4.15 -1.60
N VAL A 76 12.37 4.09 -1.46
CA VAL A 76 13.13 5.12 -0.75
C VAL A 76 12.71 6.41 -1.42
N GLY A 77 12.18 7.35 -0.64
CA GLY A 77 11.66 8.61 -1.16
C GLY A 77 12.68 9.25 -2.09
N GLY A 78 12.46 9.10 -3.39
CA GLY A 78 13.16 9.85 -4.42
C GLY A 78 12.28 11.02 -4.79
N GLN A 79 12.71 12.27 -4.75
CA GLN A 79 14.05 12.86 -4.66
C GLN A 79 13.79 14.38 -4.30
N PRO A 80 14.78 15.28 -4.24
CA PRO A 80 15.65 15.63 -5.37
C PRO A 80 17.04 15.00 -5.34
#